data_AF-A0A1B1TCM4-F1
#
_entry.id   AF-A0A1B1TCM4-F1
#
_cell.length_a   1.000
_cell.length_b   1.000
_cell.length_c   1.000
_cell.angle_alpha   90.00
_cell.angle_beta   90.00
_cell.angle_gamma   90.00
#
_symmetry.space_group_name_H-M   'P 1'
#
loop_
_entity.id
_entity.type
_entity.pdbx_description
1 polymer ?
#
loop_
_entity_poly.entity_id
_entity_poly.type
_entity_poly.pdbx_seq_one_letter_code
_entity_poly.pdbx_strand_id
1 'polypeptide(L)'
;MFDIRTALVNGPNNSKAFIIVENNNHNWEILEDKLNKSISKLCKLIGENIDFSFILFGESFPVDSGHQAKIRRDELSYWLCNQ
;
A
#
# COMPACT_ATOMS: atom_id res chain seq x y z
N MET A 1 -14.06 8.09 -3.70
CA MET A 1 -12.65 8.03 -4.11
C MET A 1 -11.82 8.19 -2.84
N PHE A 2 -11.09 7.16 -2.43
CA PHE A 2 -10.26 7.22 -1.22
C PHE A 2 -9.02 8.06 -1.53
N ASP A 3 -8.93 9.27 -0.97
CA ASP A 3 -7.74 10.11 -1.06
C ASP A 3 -6.71 9.67 -0.01
N ILE A 4 -6.28 8.40 -0.11
CA ILE A 4 -5.34 7.77 0.83
C ILE A 4 -4.04 7.53 0.09
N ARG A 5 -2.94 8.09 0.61
CA ARG A 5 -1.61 7.82 0.07
C ARG A 5 -1.19 6.40 0.45
N THR A 6 -0.68 5.67 -0.54
CA THR A 6 -0.10 4.33 -0.34
C THR A 6 1.25 4.20 -1.01
N ALA A 7 2.10 3.34 -0.44
CA ALA A 7 3.44 3.09 -0.95
C ALA A 7 3.84 1.64 -0.73
N LEU A 8 4.33 1.00 -1.79
CA LEU A 8 4.94 -0.31 -1.68
C LEU A 8 6.42 -0.13 -1.31
N VAL A 9 6.83 -0.73 -0.19
CA VAL A 9 8.22 -0.75 0.26
C VAL A 9 8.69 -2.19 0.40
N ASN A 10 9.95 -2.43 0.10
CA ASN A 10 10.55 -3.72 0.39
C ASN A 10 11.08 -3.71 1.83
N GLY A 11 10.84 -4.79 2.57
CA GLY A 11 11.45 -4.98 3.88
C GLY A 11 12.98 -5.05 3.78
N PRO A 12 13.69 -4.92 4.92
CA PRO A 12 15.16 -4.78 4.98
C PRO A 12 15.97 -5.90 4.31
N ASN A 13 15.35 -7.01 3.91
CA ASN A 13 15.99 -8.14 3.23
C ASN A 13 15.35 -8.50 1.87
N ASN A 14 14.49 -7.66 1.27
CA ASN A 14 13.66 -8.01 0.09
C ASN A 14 12.80 -9.28 0.26
N SER A 15 12.74 -9.84 1.48
CA SER A 15 12.07 -11.11 1.75
C SER A 15 10.55 -10.96 1.92
N LYS A 16 10.07 -9.73 2.14
CA LYS A 16 8.65 -9.40 2.29
C LYS A 16 8.43 -7.95 1.91
N ALA A 17 7.39 -7.68 1.13
CA ALA A 17 7.01 -6.30 0.81
C ALA A 17 5.94 -5.80 1.80
N PHE A 18 5.83 -4.49 1.95
CA PHE A 18 4.82 -3.87 2.78
C PHE A 18 4.14 -2.76 2.00
N ILE A 19 2.81 -2.69 2.10
CA ILE A 19 2.06 -1.54 1.62
C ILE A 19 1.79 -0.63 2.80
N ILE A 20 2.47 0.49 2.79
CA ILE A 20 2.28 1.55 3.78
C ILE A 20 1.05 2.32 3.36
N VAL A 21 0.12 2.50 4.31
CA VAL A 21 -1.12 3.24 4.13
C VAL A 21 -1.09 4.44 5.05
N GLU A 22 -1.29 5.62 4.49
CA GLU A 22 -1.40 6.84 5.26
C GLU A 22 -2.60 6.78 6.20
N ASN A 23 -2.38 7.15 7.47
CA ASN A 23 -3.47 7.33 8.39
C ASN A 23 -4.31 8.55 8.01
N ASN A 24 -5.55 8.30 7.62
CA ASN A 24 -6.51 9.31 7.21
C ASN A 24 -7.70 9.43 8.20
N ASN A 25 -7.51 9.04 9.46
CA ASN A 25 -8.54 8.98 10.50
C ASN A 25 -9.75 8.06 10.19
N HIS A 26 -9.67 7.20 9.18
CA HIS A 26 -10.65 6.13 8.98
C HIS A 26 -10.40 4.98 9.95
N ASN A 27 -11.44 4.16 10.18
CA ASN A 27 -11.28 2.93 10.93
C ASN A 27 -10.35 1.95 10.17
N TRP A 28 -9.16 1.74 10.72
CA TRP A 28 -8.12 0.90 10.13
C TRP A 28 -8.58 -0.53 9.92
N GLU A 29 -9.28 -1.16 10.87
CA GLU A 29 -9.70 -2.56 10.74
C GLU A 29 -10.62 -2.76 9.53
N ILE A 30 -11.54 -1.82 9.29
CA ILE A 30 -12.46 -1.86 8.15
C ILE A 30 -11.70 -1.64 6.84
N LEU A 31 -10.73 -0.72 6.85
CA LEU A 31 -9.92 -0.42 5.67
C LEU A 31 -9.01 -1.61 5.33
N GLU A 32 -8.34 -2.18 6.33
CA GLU A 32 -7.46 -3.33 6.21
C GLU A 32 -8.20 -4.55 5.67
N ASP A 33 -9.42 -4.86 6.15
CA ASP A 33 -10.22 -5.95 5.60
C ASP A 33 -10.54 -5.77 4.11
N LYS A 34 -10.89 -4.54 3.69
CA LYS A 34 -11.12 -4.21 2.28
C LYS A 34 -9.84 -4.35 1.45
N LEU A 35 -8.72 -3.84 1.96
CA LEU A 35 -7.42 -3.91 1.30
C LEU A 35 -6.99 -5.37 1.14
N ASN A 36 -7.12 -6.19 2.19
CA ASN A 36 -6.84 -7.63 2.18
C ASN A 36 -7.66 -8.40 1.14
N LYS A 37 -8.96 -8.13 1.04
CA LYS A 37 -9.82 -8.72 -0.01
C LYS A 37 -9.39 -8.34 -1.43
N SER A 38 -8.75 -7.19 -1.56
CA SER A 38 -8.31 -6.64 -2.84
C SER A 38 -6.86 -6.93 -3.22
N ILE A 39 -6.11 -7.66 -2.38
CA ILE A 39 -4.73 -8.13 -2.65
C ILE A 39 -4.67 -8.84 -4.00
N SER A 40 -5.61 -9.76 -4.27
CA SER A 40 -5.61 -10.54 -5.52
C SER A 40 -5.73 -9.66 -6.78
N LYS A 41 -6.49 -8.56 -6.71
CA LYS A 41 -6.59 -7.58 -7.81
C LYS A 41 -5.28 -6.81 -7.96
N LEU A 42 -4.66 -6.45 -6.84
CA LEU A 42 -3.39 -5.74 -6.83
C LEU A 42 -2.25 -6.60 -7.39
N CYS A 43 -2.11 -7.86 -6.97
CA CYS A 43 -1.11 -8.78 -7.51
C CYS A 43 -1.26 -8.98 -9.03
N LYS A 44 -2.50 -9.06 -9.53
CA LYS A 44 -2.76 -9.11 -10.98
C LYS A 44 -2.30 -7.86 -11.72
N LEU A 45 -2.46 -6.69 -11.10
CA LEU A 45 -2.11 -5.40 -11.69
C LEU A 45 -0.59 -5.18 -11.70
N ILE A 46 0.07 -5.55 -10.60
CA ILE A 46 1.52 -5.49 -10.43
C ILE A 46 2.21 -6.59 -11.29
N GLY A 47 1.51 -7.69 -11.61
CA GLY A 47 2.06 -8.79 -12.42
C GLY A 47 3.00 -9.72 -11.66
N GLU A 48 3.09 -9.55 -10.34
CA GLU A 48 3.92 -10.35 -9.45
C GLU A 48 3.06 -10.89 -8.30
N ASN A 49 3.28 -12.14 -7.93
CA ASN A 49 2.66 -12.74 -6.75
C ASN A 49 3.51 -12.38 -5.52
N ILE A 50 3.46 -11.12 -5.15
CA ILE A 50 4.22 -10.58 -4.03
C ILE A 50 3.45 -10.85 -2.75
N ASP A 51 4.12 -11.46 -1.75
CA ASP A 51 3.59 -11.51 -0.40
C ASP A 51 3.83 -10.16 0.28
N PHE A 52 2.76 -9.42 0.52
CA PHE A 52 2.80 -8.14 1.22
C PHE A 52 1.78 -8.05 2.34
N SER A 53 2.11 -7.24 3.34
CA SER A 53 1.22 -6.89 4.45
C SER A 53 1.00 -5.38 4.48
N PHE A 54 -0.16 -4.97 4.98
CA PHE A 54 -0.49 -3.56 5.12
C PHE A 54 0.04 -3.02 6.46
N ILE A 55 0.56 -1.80 6.44
CA ILE A 55 1.00 -1.10 7.64
C ILE A 55 0.36 0.28 7.63
N LEU A 56 -0.39 0.60 8.68
CA LEU A 56 -0.86 1.96 8.93
C LEU A 56 0.31 2.82 9.42
N PHE A 57 0.55 3.94 8.74
CA PHE A 57 1.60 4.87 9.12
C PHE A 57 0.97 6.18 9.60
N GLY A 58 1.18 6.50 10.88
CA GLY A 58 0.63 7.68 11.55
C GLY A 58 1.55 8.90 11.59
N GLU A 59 2.82 8.74 11.22
CA GLU A 59 3.81 9.82 11.17
C GLU A 59 4.10 10.26 9.72
N SER A 60 5.13 11.08 9.51
CA SER A 60 5.58 11.52 8.19
C SER A 60 5.72 10.34 7.23
N PHE A 61 4.93 10.36 6.16
CA PHE A 61 4.82 9.27 5.21
C PHE A 61 6.21 9.00 4.57
N PRO A 62 6.76 7.77 4.66
CA PRO A 62 8.19 7.53 4.40
C PRO A 62 8.63 7.74 2.94
N VAL A 63 7.68 7.92 2.02
CA VAL A 63 7.97 8.37 0.65
C VAL A 63 8.49 9.81 0.58
N ASP A 64 8.19 10.63 1.58
CA ASP A 64 8.54 12.06 1.58
C ASP A 64 10.04 12.25 1.90
N SER A 65 10.72 11.21 2.40
CA SER A 65 12.11 11.29 2.91
C SER A 65 13.14 10.52 2.09
N GLY A 66 12.76 9.65 1.13
CA GLY A 66 13.73 8.77 0.47
C GLY A 66 13.27 8.16 -0.85
N HIS A 67 14.20 8.10 -1.81
CA HIS A 67 14.06 7.58 -3.19
C HIS A 67 13.57 6.11 -3.31
N GLN A 68 13.39 5.40 -2.19
CA GLN A 68 13.09 3.97 -2.12
C GLN A 68 11.60 3.63 -2.19
N ALA A 69 10.70 4.56 -1.87
CA ALA A 69 9.26 4.27 -1.79
C ALA A 69 8.50 4.60 -3.11
N LYS A 70 9.25 4.64 -4.22
CA LYS A 70 8.77 5.11 -5.53
C LYS A 70 8.10 4.03 -6.39
N ILE A 71 7.97 2.80 -5.90
CA ILE A 71 7.38 1.74 -6.71
C ILE A 71 5.87 1.91 -6.71
N ARG A 72 5.37 2.36 -7.87
CA ARG A 72 3.99 2.12 -8.33
C ARG A 72 2.88 2.88 -7.59
N ARG A 73 3.17 4.11 -7.15
CA ARG A 73 2.15 5.04 -6.59
C ARG A 73 0.92 5.16 -7.49
N ASP A 74 1.10 5.35 -8.79
CA ASP A 74 -0.03 5.50 -9.72
C ASP A 74 -0.88 4.24 -9.84
N GLU A 75 -0.25 3.07 -9.85
CA GLU A 75 -0.93 1.77 -9.87
C GLU A 75 -1.68 1.48 -8.57
N LEU A 76 -1.08 1.82 -7.41
CA LEU A 76 -1.72 1.72 -6.11
C LEU A 76 -2.89 2.68 -5.98
N SER A 77 -2.72 3.93 -6.42
CA SER A 77 -3.80 4.92 -6.46
C SER A 77 -4.93 4.48 -7.39
N TYR A 78 -4.62 3.94 -8.58
CA TYR A 78 -5.60 3.39 -9.50
C TYR A 78 -6.35 2.19 -8.89
N TRP A 79 -5.63 1.29 -8.21
CA TRP A 79 -6.21 0.16 -7.51
C TRP A 79 -7.16 0.59 -6.39
N LEU A 80 -6.77 1.56 -5.56
CA LEU A 80 -7.60 2.14 -4.49
C LEU A 80 -8.83 2.86 -5.02
N CYS A 81 -8.72 3.54 -6.17
CA CYS A 81 -9.84 4.23 -6.79
C CYS A 81 -10.87 3.28 -7.41
N ASN A 82 -10.45 2.07 -7.80
CA ASN A 82 -11.29 1.07 -8.45
C ASN A 82 -11.68 -0.11 -7.52
N GLN A 83 -11.62 0.07 -6.19
CA GLN A 83 -12.20 -0.87 -5.22
C GLN A 83 -13.69 -0.64 -4.98
#